data_AF-A0A538FTI8-F1
#
_entry.id   AF-A0A538FTI8-F1
#
_cell.length_a   1.000
_cell.length_b   1.000
_cell.length_c   1.000
_cell.angle_alpha   90.00
_cell.angle_beta   90.00
_cell.angle_gamma   90.00
#
_symmetry.space_group_name_H-M   'P 1'
#
loop_
_entity.id
_entity.type
_entity.pdbx_description
1 polymer ?
#
loop_
_entity_poly.entity_id
_entity_poly.type
_entity_poly.pdbx_seq_one_letter_code
_entity_poly.pdbx_strand_id
1 'polypeptide(L)'
;MKRVLAWLGVVVVVVLGTRTIVYAISPSPLALELSQQAGGPALPAVAVVAVLLAVGFSAVVIWLAALGVRERRLVETRAVIAEPRLRLGLLVTRALGLWLGTMPAFAYMESYLHWRQGLGWHGLHCLTGPVHRNAIPVLGALSLVAAALAAALEHVLAWMRRTLASLSGPPRIAGIVPLVGPLSVELLPAAAFAASLGARGPPRLS
;
A
#
# COMPACT_ATOMS: atom_id res chain seq x y z
N MET A 1 15.65 16.46 6.93
CA MET A 1 14.89 17.63 6.40
C MET A 1 14.01 17.28 5.21
N LYS A 2 14.54 16.83 4.05
CA LYS A 2 13.73 16.52 2.84
C LYS A 2 12.53 15.59 3.09
N ARG A 3 12.72 14.51 3.85
CA ARG A 3 11.65 13.55 4.18
C ARG A 3 10.57 14.14 5.08
N VAL A 4 10.96 15.00 6.02
CA VAL A 4 10.01 15.69 6.92
C VAL A 4 9.16 16.67 6.11
N LEU A 5 9.79 17.45 5.23
CA LEU A 5 9.07 18.37 4.33
C LEU A 5 8.08 17.64 3.42
N ALA A 6 8.44 16.47 2.88
CA ALA A 6 7.53 15.66 2.08
C ALA A 6 6.30 15.22 2.90
N TRP A 7 6.50 14.72 4.13
CA TRP A 7 5.39 14.34 5.00
C TRP A 7 4.53 15.52 5.45
N LEU A 8 5.13 16.69 5.68
CA LEU A 8 4.37 17.92 5.92
C LEU A 8 3.51 18.29 4.72
N GLY A 9 4.04 18.17 3.51
CA GLY A 9 3.26 18.33 2.28
C GLY A 9 2.08 17.36 2.18
N VAL A 10 2.29 16.09 2.54
CA VAL A 10 1.20 15.10 2.60
C VAL A 10 0.15 15.49 3.64
N VAL A 11 0.54 15.94 4.83
CA VAL A 11 -0.39 16.43 5.85
C VAL A 11 -1.23 17.59 5.32
N VAL A 12 -0.60 18.57 4.67
CA VAL A 12 -1.32 19.71 4.06
C VAL A 12 -2.33 19.24 3.02
N VAL A 13 -1.94 18.33 2.11
CA VAL A 13 -2.83 17.79 1.09
C VAL A 13 -4.01 17.04 1.72
N VAL A 14 -3.77 16.22 2.73
CA VAL A 14 -4.83 15.46 3.44
C VAL A 14 -5.79 16.39 4.17
N VAL A 15 -5.28 17.42 4.84
CA VAL A 15 -6.09 18.39 5.59
C VAL A 15 -6.93 19.24 4.63
N LEU A 16 -6.33 19.82 3.59
CA LEU A 16 -7.04 20.63 2.61
C LEU A 16 -8.03 19.78 1.79
N GLY A 17 -7.64 18.57 1.38
CA GLY A 17 -8.52 17.63 0.69
C GLY A 17 -9.72 17.24 1.54
N THR A 18 -9.49 16.94 2.83
CA THR A 18 -10.59 16.72 3.79
C THR A 18 -11.51 17.91 3.83
N ARG A 19 -10.97 19.12 4.02
CA ARG A 19 -11.77 20.36 4.06
C ARG A 19 -12.65 20.46 2.82
N THR A 20 -12.07 20.36 1.63
CA THR A 20 -12.81 20.44 0.36
C THR A 20 -13.94 19.41 0.29
N ILE A 21 -13.66 18.14 0.63
CA ILE A 21 -14.66 17.07 0.60
C ILE A 21 -15.77 17.33 1.62
N VAL A 22 -15.40 17.65 2.87
CA VAL A 22 -16.34 17.86 3.98
C VAL A 22 -17.27 19.03 3.70
N TYR A 23 -16.75 20.14 3.18
CA TYR A 23 -17.60 21.28 2.79
C TYR A 23 -18.49 20.95 1.59
N ALA A 24 -17.99 20.18 0.61
CA ALA A 24 -18.79 19.78 -0.55
C ALA A 24 -19.96 18.84 -0.19
N ILE A 25 -19.80 18.02 0.86
CA ILE A 25 -20.83 17.09 1.35
C ILE A 25 -21.59 17.63 2.57
N SER A 26 -21.32 18.88 2.99
CA SER A 26 -22.03 19.47 4.11
C SER A 26 -23.52 19.61 3.75
N PRO A 27 -24.44 19.11 4.58
CA PRO A 27 -25.86 19.12 4.24
C PRO A 27 -26.38 20.56 4.09
N SER A 28 -27.14 20.81 3.02
CA SER A 28 -27.93 22.04 2.88
C SER A 28 -29.08 22.05 3.90
N PRO A 29 -29.65 23.22 4.25
CA PRO A 29 -30.78 23.29 5.20
C PRO A 29 -31.94 22.36 4.83
N LEU A 30 -32.26 22.28 3.52
CA LEU A 30 -33.27 21.38 2.97
C LEU A 30 -32.90 19.89 3.13
N ALA A 31 -31.62 19.54 2.96
CA ALA A 31 -31.13 18.18 3.19
C ALA A 31 -31.17 17.79 4.67
N LEU A 32 -31.04 18.77 5.58
CA LEU A 32 -31.18 18.56 7.01
C LEU A 32 -32.63 18.24 7.39
N GLU A 33 -33.60 19.03 6.89
CA GLU A 33 -35.03 18.79 7.10
C GLU A 33 -35.48 17.43 6.52
N LEU A 34 -35.07 17.12 5.29
CA LEU A 34 -35.33 15.81 4.68
C LEU A 34 -34.63 14.68 5.44
N SER A 35 -33.44 14.91 6.02
CA SER A 35 -32.76 13.89 6.82
C SER A 35 -33.48 13.59 8.13
N GLN A 36 -34.15 14.59 8.72
CA GLN A 36 -34.96 14.43 9.92
C GLN A 36 -36.29 13.73 9.62
N GLN A 37 -36.83 13.90 8.42
CA GLN A 37 -38.10 13.29 8.00
C GLN A 37 -37.95 11.89 7.37
N ALA A 38 -36.87 11.63 6.62
CA ALA A 38 -36.68 10.42 5.82
C ALA A 38 -35.42 9.60 6.18
N GLY A 39 -34.66 10.00 7.22
CA GLY A 39 -33.44 9.29 7.62
C GLY A 39 -32.33 9.44 6.59
N GLY A 40 -31.83 10.67 6.41
CA GLY A 40 -30.79 11.00 5.44
C GLY A 40 -29.49 10.21 5.67
N PRO A 41 -28.53 10.22 4.71
CA PRO A 41 -27.36 9.35 4.75
C PRO A 41 -26.63 9.47 6.08
N ALA A 42 -26.70 8.39 6.87
CA ALA A 42 -26.14 8.35 8.20
C ALA A 42 -24.61 8.43 8.12
N LEU A 43 -24.00 9.15 9.07
CA LEU A 43 -22.54 9.21 9.28
C LEU A 43 -21.83 7.85 9.11
N PRO A 44 -22.35 6.71 9.63
CA PRO A 44 -21.78 5.39 9.37
C PRO A 44 -21.78 4.97 7.89
N ALA A 45 -22.81 5.29 7.11
CA ALA A 45 -22.87 4.93 5.70
C ALA A 45 -21.79 5.66 4.89
N VAL A 46 -21.60 6.97 5.15
CA VAL A 46 -20.53 7.77 4.50
C VAL A 46 -19.15 7.25 4.91
N ALA A 47 -18.96 6.92 6.19
CA ALA A 47 -17.71 6.34 6.67
C ALA A 47 -17.42 4.98 6.00
N VAL A 48 -18.41 4.09 5.91
CA VAL A 48 -18.27 2.79 5.25
C VAL A 48 -17.93 2.97 3.78
N VAL A 49 -18.66 3.80 3.04
CA VAL A 49 -18.39 4.04 1.62
C VAL A 49 -17.00 4.64 1.42
N ALA A 50 -16.61 5.65 2.20
CA ALA A 50 -15.29 6.25 2.12
C ALA A 50 -14.17 5.25 2.41
N VAL A 51 -14.34 4.41 3.44
CA VAL A 51 -13.38 3.34 3.78
C VAL A 51 -13.32 2.30 2.67
N LEU A 52 -14.45 1.83 2.15
CA LEU A 52 -14.49 0.84 1.06
C LEU A 52 -13.82 1.38 -0.21
N LEU A 53 -14.08 2.63 -0.58
CA LEU A 53 -13.43 3.29 -1.71
C LEU A 53 -11.93 3.45 -1.48
N ALA A 54 -11.52 3.88 -0.28
CA ALA A 54 -10.11 4.04 0.06
C ALA A 54 -9.36 2.71 0.06
N VAL A 55 -9.96 1.65 0.61
CA VAL A 55 -9.42 0.29 0.61
C VAL A 55 -9.33 -0.23 -0.81
N GLY A 56 -10.39 -0.11 -1.61
CA GLY A 56 -10.41 -0.53 -3.00
C GLY A 56 -9.34 0.18 -3.84
N PHE A 57 -9.26 1.51 -3.74
CA PHE A 57 -8.24 2.29 -4.43
C PHE A 57 -6.82 1.90 -3.98
N SER A 58 -6.61 1.75 -2.67
CA SER A 58 -5.32 1.33 -2.12
C SER A 58 -4.92 -0.07 -2.61
N ALA A 59 -5.88 -0.99 -2.67
CA ALA A 59 -5.68 -2.34 -3.20
C ALA A 59 -5.29 -2.31 -4.68
N VAL A 60 -5.97 -1.49 -5.49
CA VAL A 60 -5.63 -1.31 -6.92
C VAL A 60 -4.21 -0.76 -7.08
N VAL A 61 -3.86 0.29 -6.33
CA VAL A 61 -2.51 0.89 -6.38
C VAL A 61 -1.44 -0.13 -6.00
N ILE A 62 -1.65 -0.87 -4.91
CA ILE A 62 -0.72 -1.91 -4.45
C ILE A 62 -0.64 -3.05 -5.47
N TRP A 63 -1.77 -3.45 -6.05
CA TRP A 63 -1.85 -4.51 -7.05
C TRP A 63 -1.10 -4.12 -8.33
N LEU A 64 -1.27 -2.90 -8.84
CA LEU A 64 -0.53 -2.40 -10.00
C LEU A 64 0.99 -2.37 -9.74
N ALA A 65 1.40 -1.94 -8.54
CA ALA A 65 2.81 -1.97 -8.16
C ALA A 65 3.35 -3.42 -8.10
N ALA A 66 2.58 -4.35 -7.54
CA ALA A 66 2.95 -5.76 -7.49
C ALA A 66 2.98 -6.41 -8.89
N LEU A 67 2.06 -6.03 -9.78
CA LEU A 67 1.99 -6.52 -11.16
C LEU A 67 3.22 -6.08 -11.95
N GLY A 68 3.57 -4.78 -11.93
CA GLY A 68 4.76 -4.29 -12.63
C GLY A 68 6.05 -4.96 -12.16
N VAL A 69 6.11 -5.31 -10.87
CA VAL A 69 7.22 -6.08 -10.29
C VAL A 69 7.23 -7.53 -10.76
N ARG A 70 6.07 -8.20 -10.77
CA ARG A 70 5.94 -9.58 -11.26
C ARG A 70 6.39 -9.67 -12.71
N GLU A 71 5.92 -8.77 -13.56
CA GLU A 71 6.33 -8.74 -14.98
C GLU A 71 7.84 -8.52 -15.12
N ARG A 72 8.42 -7.61 -14.31
CA ARG A 72 9.87 -7.41 -14.33
C ARG A 72 10.65 -8.65 -13.89
N ARG A 73 10.14 -9.39 -12.89
CA ARG A 73 10.75 -10.62 -12.38
C ARG A 73 10.77 -11.72 -13.44
N LEU A 74 9.71 -11.85 -14.25
CA LEU A 74 9.65 -12.84 -15.33
C LEU A 74 10.73 -12.61 -16.39
N VAL A 75 11.18 -11.37 -16.55
CA VAL A 75 12.26 -10.99 -17.49
C VAL A 75 13.65 -11.08 -16.85
N GLU A 76 13.75 -11.14 -15.52
CA GLU A 76 15.04 -11.11 -14.81
C GLU A 76 15.65 -12.52 -14.70
N THR A 77 16.73 -12.76 -15.45
CA THR A 77 17.45 -14.05 -15.50
C THR A 77 18.58 -14.20 -14.47
N ARG A 78 18.86 -13.15 -13.68
CA ARG A 78 19.96 -13.15 -12.69
C ARG A 78 19.51 -13.64 -11.32
N ALA A 79 20.32 -14.50 -10.68
CA ALA A 79 20.09 -14.95 -9.31
C ALA A 79 20.15 -13.76 -8.32
N VAL A 80 19.12 -13.67 -7.49
CA VAL A 80 18.77 -12.45 -6.73
C VAL A 80 19.17 -12.58 -5.25
N ILE A 81 19.87 -11.57 -4.71
CA ILE A 81 20.36 -11.55 -3.32
C ILE A 81 19.25 -11.17 -2.30
N ALA A 82 18.32 -10.27 -2.64
CA ALA A 82 17.17 -9.93 -1.79
C ALA A 82 16.03 -9.26 -2.58
N GLU A 83 14.78 -9.69 -2.35
CA GLU A 83 13.59 -9.11 -3.00
C GLU A 83 13.05 -7.92 -2.18
N PRO A 84 12.77 -6.75 -2.80
CA PRO A 84 12.06 -5.67 -2.13
C PRO A 84 10.67 -6.16 -1.70
N ARG A 85 10.34 -6.06 -0.41
CA ARG A 85 9.04 -6.48 0.13
C ARG A 85 8.17 -5.28 0.47
N LEU A 86 6.87 -5.39 0.18
CA LEU A 86 5.89 -4.45 0.68
C LEU A 86 5.71 -4.65 2.18
N ARG A 87 6.03 -3.63 2.98
CA ARG A 87 5.94 -3.69 4.44
C ARG A 87 4.56 -3.23 4.89
N LEU A 88 3.59 -4.14 4.88
CA LEU A 88 2.20 -3.83 5.26
C LEU A 88 2.08 -3.21 6.66
N GLY A 89 2.84 -3.71 7.64
CA GLY A 89 2.87 -3.12 8.98
C GLY A 89 3.29 -1.65 8.97
N LEU A 90 4.30 -1.29 8.16
CA LEU A 90 4.75 0.10 8.04
C LEU A 90 3.72 0.98 7.33
N LEU A 91 3.00 0.44 6.35
CA LEU A 91 1.88 1.13 5.71
C LEU A 91 0.79 1.46 6.75
N VAL A 92 0.39 0.47 7.55
CA VAL A 92 -0.62 0.65 8.61
C VAL A 92 -0.15 1.69 9.63
N THR A 93 1.08 1.57 10.14
CA THR A 93 1.63 2.55 11.09
C THR A 93 1.66 3.97 10.52
N ARG A 94 1.99 4.13 9.22
CA ARG A 94 1.98 5.43 8.56
C ARG A 94 0.57 5.98 8.37
N ALA A 95 -0.37 5.13 7.97
CA ALA A 95 -1.78 5.52 7.82
C ALA A 95 -2.34 6.00 9.17
N LEU A 96 -2.09 5.25 10.25
CA LEU A 96 -2.50 5.63 11.60
C LEU A 96 -1.81 6.91 12.08
N GLY A 97 -0.49 7.03 11.88
CA GLY A 97 0.25 8.23 12.25
C GLY A 97 -0.23 9.48 11.50
N LEU A 98 -0.50 9.36 10.20
CA LEU A 98 -1.11 10.43 9.40
C LEU A 98 -2.51 10.77 9.90
N TRP A 99 -3.34 9.77 10.15
CA TRP A 99 -4.72 10.00 10.59
C TRP A 99 -4.75 10.74 11.93
N LEU A 100 -4.01 10.23 12.91
CA LEU A 100 -3.92 10.84 14.24
C LEU A 100 -3.27 12.23 14.20
N GLY A 101 -2.30 12.46 13.31
CA GLY A 101 -1.65 13.78 13.17
C GLY A 101 -2.49 14.80 12.40
N THR A 102 -3.27 14.36 11.42
CA THR A 102 -4.10 15.24 10.59
C THR A 102 -5.37 15.70 11.30
N MET A 103 -5.88 14.94 12.28
CA MET A 103 -7.00 15.37 13.13
C MET A 103 -6.76 16.70 13.87
N PRO A 104 -5.73 16.84 14.73
CA PRO A 104 -5.45 18.11 15.40
C PRO A 104 -5.00 19.19 14.41
N ALA A 105 -4.29 18.84 13.33
CA ALA A 105 -3.91 19.81 12.30
C ALA A 105 -5.13 20.44 11.60
N PHE A 106 -6.11 19.61 11.22
CA PHE A 106 -7.39 20.06 10.67
C PHE A 106 -8.13 20.92 11.68
N ALA A 107 -8.31 20.45 12.91
CA ALA A 107 -9.00 21.18 13.96
C ALA A 107 -8.40 22.56 14.25
N TYR A 108 -7.07 22.63 14.33
CA TYR A 108 -6.34 23.88 14.56
C TYR A 108 -6.52 24.86 13.40
N MET A 109 -6.37 24.39 12.15
CA MET A 109 -6.58 25.19 10.95
C MET A 109 -8.01 25.75 10.90
N GLU A 110 -9.02 24.91 11.08
CA GLU A 110 -10.43 25.33 11.10
C GLU A 110 -10.71 26.34 12.22
N SER A 111 -10.20 26.07 13.42
CA SER A 111 -10.36 26.97 14.56
C SER A 111 -9.73 28.33 14.32
N TYR A 112 -8.57 28.36 13.66
CA TYR A 112 -7.93 29.60 13.26
C TYR A 112 -8.78 30.37 12.24
N LEU A 113 -9.34 29.70 11.24
CA LEU A 113 -10.23 30.33 10.25
C LEU A 113 -11.50 30.89 10.90
N HIS A 114 -12.15 30.13 11.78
CA HIS A 114 -13.31 30.59 12.54
C HIS A 114 -12.99 31.81 13.41
N TRP A 115 -11.84 31.81 14.09
CA TRP A 115 -11.40 32.96 14.85
C TRP A 115 -11.18 34.19 13.97
N ARG A 116 -10.54 34.03 12.80
CA ARG A 116 -10.35 35.11 11.81
C ARG A 116 -11.67 35.64 11.23
N GLN A 117 -12.72 34.82 11.25
CA GLN A 117 -14.07 35.18 10.80
C GLN A 117 -14.96 35.74 11.94
N GLY A 118 -14.44 35.87 13.16
CA GLY A 118 -15.20 36.37 14.31
C GLY A 118 -16.14 35.34 14.96
N LEU A 119 -16.08 34.06 14.55
CA LEU A 119 -16.87 32.97 15.12
C LEU A 119 -16.28 32.42 16.41
N GLY A 120 -15.03 32.79 16.73
CA GLY A 120 -14.32 32.34 17.93
C GLY A 120 -13.56 31.03 17.75
N TRP A 121 -12.87 30.63 18.82
CA TRP A 121 -12.04 29.43 18.84
C TRP A 121 -12.84 28.19 19.23
N HIS A 122 -12.79 27.14 18.40
CA HIS A 122 -13.57 25.91 18.58
C HIS A 122 -12.71 24.69 18.92
N GLY A 123 -11.40 24.75 18.68
CA GLY A 123 -10.46 23.66 18.93
C GLY A 123 -10.87 22.35 18.24
N LEU A 124 -10.80 21.24 18.99
CA LEU A 124 -11.17 19.91 18.50
C LEU A 124 -12.65 19.76 18.16
N HIS A 125 -13.52 20.67 18.62
CA HIS A 125 -14.93 20.66 18.26
C HIS A 125 -15.14 20.86 16.75
N CYS A 126 -14.16 21.42 16.02
CA CYS A 126 -14.19 21.47 14.56
C CYS A 126 -14.18 20.08 13.91
N LEU A 127 -13.79 19.00 14.59
CA LEU A 127 -13.82 17.64 14.03
C LEU A 127 -15.21 17.01 14.06
N THR A 128 -16.09 17.48 14.93
CA THR A 128 -17.41 16.89 15.20
C THR A 128 -18.55 17.88 15.03
N GLY A 129 -18.25 19.14 14.72
CA GLY A 129 -19.24 20.18 14.47
C GLY A 129 -20.17 19.83 13.31
N PRO A 130 -21.34 20.51 13.21
CA PRO A 130 -22.41 20.15 12.27
C PRO A 130 -21.95 20.17 10.80
N VAL A 131 -21.11 21.14 10.43
CA VAL A 131 -20.54 21.26 9.07
C VAL A 131 -19.45 20.21 8.83
N HIS A 132 -18.82 19.68 9.88
CA HIS A 132 -17.62 18.84 9.79
C HIS A 132 -17.83 17.43 10.33
N ARG A 133 -19.08 17.00 10.45
CA ARG A 133 -19.45 15.70 11.05
C ARG A 133 -18.71 14.50 10.43
N ASN A 134 -18.33 14.61 9.16
CA ASN A 134 -17.65 13.56 8.39
C ASN A 134 -16.11 13.75 8.35
N ALA A 135 -15.53 14.73 9.05
CA ALA A 135 -14.10 15.03 8.95
C ALA A 135 -13.22 13.88 9.41
N ILE A 136 -13.54 13.25 10.55
CA ILE A 136 -12.76 12.13 11.11
C ILE A 136 -12.64 10.95 10.12
N PRO A 137 -13.75 10.40 9.56
CA PRO A 137 -13.64 9.30 8.62
C PRO A 137 -12.98 9.71 7.29
N VAL A 138 -13.20 10.93 6.80
CA VAL A 138 -12.56 11.43 5.57
C VAL A 138 -11.04 11.57 5.76
N LEU A 139 -10.59 12.11 6.89
CA LEU A 139 -9.16 12.18 7.24
C LEU A 139 -8.53 10.79 7.28
N GLY A 140 -9.21 9.81 7.87
CA GLY A 140 -8.76 8.43 7.93
C GLY A 140 -8.62 7.81 6.54
N ALA A 141 -9.63 7.98 5.69
CA ALA A 141 -9.63 7.49 4.31
C ALA A 141 -8.48 8.10 3.49
N LEU A 142 -8.33 9.42 3.51
CA LEU A 142 -7.24 10.10 2.79
C LEU A 142 -5.86 9.74 3.35
N SER A 143 -5.72 9.55 4.66
CA SER A 143 -4.48 9.10 5.30
C SER A 143 -4.07 7.70 4.86
N LEU A 144 -5.04 6.78 4.73
CA LEU A 144 -4.81 5.44 4.20
C LEU A 144 -4.36 5.48 2.74
N VAL A 145 -5.07 6.24 1.89
CA VAL A 145 -4.70 6.42 0.47
C VAL A 145 -3.30 7.01 0.35
N ALA A 146 -2.98 8.05 1.11
CA ALA A 146 -1.65 8.67 1.10
C ALA A 146 -0.56 7.68 1.54
N ALA A 147 -0.80 6.88 2.59
CA ALA A 147 0.13 5.86 3.04
C ALA A 147 0.33 4.73 2.01
N ALA A 148 -0.74 4.32 1.32
CA ALA A 148 -0.68 3.32 0.25
C ALA A 148 0.12 3.83 -0.95
N LEU A 149 -0.11 5.08 -1.38
CA LEU A 149 0.67 5.73 -2.44
C LEU A 149 2.15 5.82 -2.07
N ALA A 150 2.45 6.24 -0.84
CA ALA A 150 3.84 6.31 -0.35
C ALA A 150 4.50 4.93 -0.33
N ALA A 151 3.79 3.88 0.11
CA ALA A 151 4.30 2.52 0.13
C ALA A 151 4.55 1.98 -1.29
N ALA A 152 3.62 2.23 -2.22
CA ALA A 152 3.77 1.86 -3.63
C ALA A 152 4.96 2.57 -4.27
N LEU A 153 5.13 3.88 -4.05
CA LEU A 153 6.28 4.64 -4.56
C LEU A 153 7.60 4.14 -3.98
N GLU A 154 7.68 3.89 -2.68
CA GLU A 154 8.89 3.32 -2.06
C GLU A 154 9.23 1.95 -2.65
N HIS A 155 8.22 1.13 -2.93
CA HIS A 155 8.37 -0.18 -3.55
C HIS A 155 8.89 -0.08 -5.00
N VAL A 156 8.27 0.77 -5.82
CA VAL A 156 8.71 1.03 -7.20
C VAL A 156 10.13 1.59 -7.23
N LEU A 157 10.45 2.58 -6.40
CA LEU A 157 11.79 3.16 -6.33
C LEU A 157 12.84 2.14 -5.85
N ALA A 158 12.49 1.23 -4.95
CA ALA A 158 13.38 0.15 -4.55
C ALA A 158 13.70 -0.77 -5.74
N TRP A 159 12.69 -1.10 -6.56
CA TRP A 159 12.87 -1.85 -7.80
C TRP A 159 13.65 -1.11 -8.88
N MET A 160 13.45 0.21 -9.03
CA MET A 160 14.24 1.04 -9.94
C MET A 160 15.71 1.08 -9.53
N ARG A 161 16.00 1.36 -8.25
CA ARG A 161 17.39 1.37 -7.73
C ARG A 161 18.08 0.04 -7.94
N ARG A 162 17.35 -1.05 -7.70
CA ARG A 162 17.83 -2.41 -7.96
C ARG A 162 18.14 -2.63 -9.44
N THR A 163 17.23 -2.22 -10.33
CA THR A 163 17.43 -2.34 -11.78
C THR A 163 18.66 -1.58 -12.23
N LEU A 164 18.82 -0.34 -11.77
CA LEU A 164 20.02 0.46 -12.06
C LEU A 164 21.29 -0.21 -11.53
N ALA A 165 21.28 -0.70 -10.29
CA ALA A 165 22.43 -1.43 -9.72
C ALA A 165 22.78 -2.69 -10.55
N SER A 166 21.79 -3.39 -11.09
CA SER A 166 22.02 -4.55 -11.96
C SER A 166 22.64 -4.17 -13.31
N LEU A 167 22.29 -2.99 -13.85
CA LEU A 167 22.85 -2.46 -15.10
C LEU A 167 24.26 -1.88 -14.90
N SER A 168 24.52 -1.27 -13.74
CA SER A 168 25.82 -0.66 -13.39
C SER A 168 26.86 -1.66 -12.87
N GLY A 169 26.44 -2.86 -12.47
CA GLY A 169 27.37 -3.92 -12.05
C GLY A 169 28.19 -4.45 -13.22
N PRO A 170 29.44 -4.91 -12.99
CA PRO A 170 30.27 -5.47 -14.06
C PRO A 170 29.53 -6.61 -14.76
N PRO A 171 29.65 -6.76 -16.09
CA PRO A 171 29.07 -7.89 -16.79
C PRO A 171 29.73 -9.16 -16.25
N ARG A 172 29.03 -9.88 -15.36
CA ARG A 172 29.36 -11.28 -15.12
C ARG A 172 28.94 -12.01 -16.37
N ILE A 173 29.90 -12.21 -17.27
CA ILE A 173 29.84 -13.27 -18.26
C ILE A 173 29.45 -14.50 -17.46
N ALA A 174 28.24 -15.01 -17.68
CA ALA A 174 27.86 -16.31 -17.19
C ALA A 174 28.86 -17.25 -17.87
N GLY A 175 29.90 -17.65 -17.14
CA GLY A 175 30.80 -18.69 -17.60
C GLY A 175 29.89 -19.84 -18.00
N ILE A 176 29.95 -20.22 -19.28
CA ILE A 176 29.44 -21.51 -19.72
C ILE A 176 30.17 -22.48 -18.80
N VAL A 177 29.46 -23.04 -17.82
CA VAL A 177 29.99 -24.15 -17.03
C VAL A 177 29.95 -25.30 -18.02
N PRO A 178 31.08 -25.78 -18.58
CA PRO A 178 31.02 -27.03 -19.28
C PRO A 178 30.67 -28.07 -18.21
N LEU A 179 29.56 -28.78 -18.43
CA LEU A 179 29.19 -29.93 -17.62
C LEU A 179 30.19 -31.05 -17.93
N VAL A 180 31.45 -30.90 -17.49
CA VAL A 180 32.42 -31.99 -17.48
C VAL A 180 32.15 -32.75 -16.19
N GLY A 181 31.20 -33.68 -16.26
CA GLY A 181 31.01 -34.66 -15.21
C GLY A 181 32.28 -35.51 -15.10
N PRO A 182 32.86 -35.69 -13.91
CA PRO A 182 33.83 -36.76 -13.72
C PRO A 182 33.07 -38.08 -13.75
N LEU A 183 33.28 -38.86 -14.81
CA LEU A 183 33.02 -40.30 -14.83
C LEU A 183 34.00 -40.94 -13.83
N SER A 184 33.59 -41.02 -12.57
CA SER A 184 34.26 -41.86 -11.57
C SER A 184 33.79 -43.30 -11.76
N VAL A 185 34.43 -43.99 -12.69
CA VAL A 185 34.48 -45.45 -12.69
C VAL A 185 35.51 -45.84 -11.63
N GLU A 186 35.10 -46.46 -10.53
CA GLU A 186 35.82 -47.60 -9.96
C GLU A 186 35.08 -48.32 -8.81
N LEU A 187 34.93 -49.63 -9.05
CA LEU A 187 34.85 -50.81 -8.18
C LEU A 187 33.94 -50.85 -6.92
N LEU A 188 32.87 -51.64 -7.07
CA LEU A 188 32.11 -52.30 -6.01
C LEU A 188 32.99 -53.24 -5.14
N PRO A 189 32.70 -53.30 -3.83
CA PRO A 189 32.66 -54.57 -3.11
C PRO A 189 31.21 -54.93 -2.78
N ALA A 190 30.87 -56.17 -3.12
CA ALA A 190 29.61 -56.81 -2.81
C ALA A 190 29.43 -57.00 -1.30
N ALA A 191 28.31 -56.52 -0.75
CA ALA A 191 27.51 -57.20 0.27
C ALA A 191 26.42 -56.25 0.80
N ALA A 192 25.16 -56.58 0.50
CA ALA A 192 24.04 -56.65 1.45
C ALA A 192 22.71 -56.38 0.73
N PHE A 193 21.96 -57.46 0.51
CA PHE A 193 20.48 -57.54 0.47
C PHE A 193 19.75 -56.61 -0.52
N ALA A 194 19.40 -57.06 -1.74
CA ALA A 194 18.22 -57.90 -2.01
C ALA A 194 16.94 -57.47 -1.24
N ALA A 195 16.07 -56.69 -1.89
CA ALA A 195 14.66 -57.08 -2.12
C ALA A 195 13.86 -56.03 -2.94
N SER A 196 13.40 -56.51 -4.10
CA SER A 196 12.19 -56.20 -4.89
C SER A 196 11.81 -54.72 -5.16
N LEU A 197 12.41 -54.15 -6.21
CA LEU A 197 11.74 -53.15 -7.04
C LEU A 197 10.62 -53.84 -7.85
N GLY A 198 9.39 -53.75 -7.36
CA GLY A 198 8.18 -54.06 -8.13
C GLY A 198 7.91 -52.99 -9.19
N ALA A 199 8.72 -52.98 -10.27
CA ALA A 199 8.46 -52.16 -11.45
C ALA A 199 7.97 -53.06 -12.60
N ARG A 200 6.68 -52.97 -12.91
CA ARG A 200 6.09 -53.63 -14.09
C ARG A 200 6.57 -52.91 -15.36
N GLY A 201 7.19 -53.66 -16.28
CA GLY A 201 7.52 -53.17 -17.62
C GLY A 201 6.28 -53.04 -18.51
N PRO A 202 6.29 -52.14 -19.51
CA PRO A 202 5.15 -51.91 -20.38
C PRO A 202 4.92 -53.05 -21.39
N PRO A 203 3.67 -53.25 -21.87
CA PRO A 203 3.31 -54.37 -22.73
C PRO A 203 3.92 -54.24 -24.13
N ARG A 204 4.31 -55.38 -24.71
CA ARG A 204 4.80 -55.46 -26.09
C ARG A 204 3.63 -55.41 -27.07
N LEU A 205 3.75 -54.54 -28.07
CA LEU A 205 2.88 -54.51 -29.25
C LEU A 205 3.31 -55.63 -30.20
N SER A 206 2.37 -56.50 -30.56
CA SER A 206 2.39 -57.37 -31.75
C SER A 206 1.44 -56.79 -32.78
#